data_AF-A0A1K2FM33-F1
#
_entry.id   AF-A0A1K2FM33-F1
#
_cell.length_a   1.000
_cell.length_b   1.000
_cell.length_c   1.000
_cell.angle_alpha   90.00
_cell.angle_beta   90.00
_cell.angle_gamma   90.00
#
_symmetry.space_group_name_H-M   'P 1'
#
loop_
_entity.id
_entity.type
_entity.pdbx_description
1 polymer ?
#
loop_
_entity_poly.entity_id
_entity_poly.type
_entity_poly.pdbx_seq_one_letter_code
_entity_poly.pdbx_strand_id
1 'polypeptide(L)'
;MTTTASPTRRLTQTEKDLAGQLAAGLGVHTIAAKECLASSTVMSRVRALRSKLGCPGAPLHVLVHSILSAGHAPKPAAARPAPYVSSEQAKLWRALADHKLALDIAHAAGIAPADVKEQTDQLLTAVGTTDLTQLVILGHAWGTLRSDHAPADAPGADR
;
A
#
# COMPACT_ATOMS: atom_id res chain seq x y z
N MET A 1 -1.96 -35.75 20.88
CA MET A 1 -1.54 -34.33 20.95
C MET A 1 -1.87 -33.70 19.61
N THR A 2 -2.91 -32.86 19.58
CA THR A 2 -3.43 -32.23 18.36
C THR A 2 -2.65 -30.95 18.10
N THR A 3 -1.87 -30.93 17.02
CA THR A 3 -1.15 -29.72 16.59
C THR A 3 -2.16 -28.76 15.94
N THR A 4 -2.56 -27.72 16.69
CA THR A 4 -3.33 -26.60 16.16
C THR A 4 -2.43 -25.78 15.24
N ALA A 5 -2.46 -26.09 13.94
CA ALA A 5 -1.88 -25.23 12.92
C ALA A 5 -2.78 -23.99 12.76
N SER A 6 -2.38 -22.86 13.35
CA SER A 6 -2.94 -21.56 13.00
C SER A 6 -2.68 -21.31 11.50
N PRO A 7 -3.71 -21.15 10.65
CA PRO A 7 -3.46 -20.86 9.25
C PRO A 7 -3.12 -19.38 9.14
N THR A 8 -1.85 -19.03 9.24
CA THR A 8 -1.35 -17.83 8.56
C THR A 8 -1.57 -18.09 7.07
N ARG A 9 -2.71 -17.64 6.54
CA ARG A 9 -3.29 -18.11 5.28
C ARG A 9 -2.42 -17.63 4.12
N ARG A 10 -1.36 -18.40 3.81
CA ARG A 10 -0.47 -18.17 2.69
C ARG A 10 -1.30 -17.85 1.45
N LEU A 11 -0.95 -16.77 0.77
CA LEU A 11 -1.59 -16.43 -0.49
C LEU A 11 -1.32 -17.55 -1.51
N THR A 12 -2.35 -17.93 -2.26
CA THR A 12 -2.20 -18.82 -3.41
C THR A 12 -1.39 -18.13 -4.49
N GLN A 13 -0.88 -18.89 -5.47
CA GLN A 13 -0.10 -18.30 -6.55
C GLN A 13 -0.91 -17.26 -7.35
N THR A 14 -2.20 -17.54 -7.60
CA THR A 14 -3.13 -16.61 -8.26
C THR A 14 -3.36 -15.34 -7.45
N GLU A 15 -3.39 -15.43 -6.12
CA GLU A 15 -3.55 -14.26 -5.25
C GLU A 15 -2.27 -13.42 -5.19
N LYS A 16 -1.10 -14.04 -5.23
CA LYS A 16 0.19 -13.33 -5.33
C LYS A 16 0.32 -12.62 -6.67
N ASP A 17 -0.10 -13.28 -7.75
CA ASP A 17 -0.11 -12.65 -9.08
C ASP A 17 -1.04 -11.44 -9.11
N LEU A 18 -2.28 -11.61 -8.62
CA LEU A 18 -3.21 -10.49 -8.45
C LEU A 18 -2.62 -9.37 -7.58
N ALA A 19 -1.97 -9.71 -6.47
CA ALA A 19 -1.33 -8.75 -5.58
C ALA A 19 -0.19 -7.99 -6.29
N GLY A 20 0.61 -8.67 -7.12
CA GLY A 20 1.62 -8.05 -7.96
C GLY A 20 1.04 -7.10 -9.01
N GLN A 21 -0.07 -7.49 -9.65
CA GLN A 21 -0.77 -6.63 -10.61
C GLN A 21 -1.33 -5.37 -9.94
N LEU A 22 -1.93 -5.50 -8.75
CA LEU A 22 -2.40 -4.36 -7.95
C LEU A 22 -1.26 -3.44 -7.49
N ALA A 23 -0.15 -4.03 -7.06
CA ALA A 23 1.06 -3.28 -6.65
C ALA A 23 1.74 -2.55 -7.82
N ALA A 24 1.56 -3.05 -9.05
CA ALA A 24 1.97 -2.36 -10.27
C ALA A 24 1.00 -1.22 -10.67
N GLY A 25 -0.05 -0.97 -9.89
CA GLY A 25 -1.02 0.09 -10.14
C GLY A 25 -2.13 -0.28 -11.13
N LEU A 26 -2.28 -1.56 -11.46
CA LEU A 26 -3.36 -2.01 -12.34
C LEU A 26 -4.70 -2.02 -11.59
N GLY A 27 -5.71 -1.40 -12.19
CA GLY A 27 -7.07 -1.43 -11.68
C GLY A 27 -7.78 -2.76 -11.97
N VAL A 28 -8.88 -3.01 -11.26
CA VAL A 28 -9.71 -4.24 -11.40
C VAL A 28 -10.12 -4.51 -12.85
N HIS A 29 -10.53 -3.47 -13.60
CA HIS A 29 -10.95 -3.60 -14.99
C HIS A 29 -9.80 -3.96 -15.92
N THR A 30 -8.64 -3.36 -15.72
CA THR A 30 -7.43 -3.64 -16.51
C THR A 30 -6.95 -5.07 -16.27
N ILE A 31 -6.99 -5.54 -15.03
CA ILE A 31 -6.66 -6.92 -14.67
C ILE A 31 -7.67 -7.90 -15.28
N ALA A 32 -8.97 -7.58 -15.21
CA ALA A 32 -10.01 -8.39 -15.82
C ALA A 32 -9.81 -8.55 -17.34
N ALA A 33 -9.49 -7.45 -18.03
CA ALA A 33 -9.19 -7.47 -19.45
C ALA A 33 -7.92 -8.29 -19.76
N LYS A 34 -6.85 -8.10 -18.98
CA LYS A 34 -5.56 -8.79 -19.18
C LYS A 34 -5.66 -10.30 -18.95
N GLU A 35 -6.44 -10.72 -17.96
CA GLU A 35 -6.62 -12.13 -17.59
C GLU A 35 -7.77 -12.80 -18.36
N CYS A 36 -8.47 -12.08 -19.25
CA CYS A 36 -9.71 -12.52 -19.90
C CYS A 36 -10.77 -13.04 -18.89
N LEU A 37 -10.89 -12.36 -17.75
CA LEU A 37 -11.84 -12.69 -16.69
C LEU A 37 -12.98 -11.67 -16.62
N ALA A 38 -14.11 -12.08 -16.05
CA ALA A 38 -15.15 -11.15 -15.68
C ALA A 38 -14.68 -10.24 -14.53
N SER A 39 -15.01 -8.94 -14.60
CA SER A 39 -14.70 -7.97 -13.53
C SER A 39 -15.22 -8.40 -12.16
N SER A 40 -16.37 -9.08 -12.12
CA SER A 40 -16.95 -9.65 -10.90
C SER A 40 -16.06 -10.72 -10.26
N THR A 41 -15.36 -11.51 -11.07
CA THR A 41 -14.41 -12.54 -10.60
C THR A 41 -13.20 -11.86 -9.96
N VAL A 42 -12.64 -10.83 -10.61
CA VAL A 42 -11.52 -10.07 -10.06
C VAL A 42 -11.93 -9.38 -8.76
N MET A 43 -13.10 -8.74 -8.70
CA MET A 43 -13.62 -8.15 -7.46
C MET A 43 -13.77 -9.17 -6.33
N SER A 44 -14.26 -10.37 -6.62
CA SER A 44 -14.36 -11.46 -5.64
C SER A 44 -12.99 -11.88 -5.12
N ARG A 45 -12.00 -12.01 -6.00
CA ARG A 45 -10.61 -12.31 -5.61
C ARG A 45 -10.00 -11.20 -4.75
N VAL A 46 -10.21 -9.93 -5.12
CA VAL A 46 -9.76 -8.77 -4.31
C VAL A 46 -10.43 -8.78 -2.93
N ARG A 47 -11.72 -9.13 -2.84
CA ARG A 47 -12.42 -9.26 -1.55
C ARG A 47 -11.83 -10.39 -0.71
N ALA A 48 -11.52 -11.53 -1.30
CA ALA A 48 -10.84 -12.63 -0.60
C ALA A 48 -9.45 -12.19 -0.11
N LEU A 49 -8.70 -11.44 -0.93
CA LEU A 49 -7.39 -10.91 -0.57
C LEU A 49 -7.48 -9.96 0.63
N ARG A 50 -8.44 -9.02 0.62
CA ARG A 50 -8.74 -8.14 1.77
C ARG A 50 -9.00 -8.92 3.04
N SER A 51 -9.83 -9.97 2.98
CA SER A 51 -10.12 -10.81 4.14
C SER A 51 -8.88 -11.55 4.63
N LYS A 52 -8.00 -12.01 3.74
CA LYS A 52 -6.74 -12.69 4.11
C LYS A 52 -5.72 -11.75 4.74
N LEU A 53 -5.65 -10.50 4.28
CA LEU A 53 -4.73 -9.49 4.78
C LEU A 53 -5.29 -8.71 5.98
N GLY A 54 -6.47 -9.06 6.49
CA GLY A 54 -7.06 -8.42 7.66
C GLY A 54 -7.62 -7.02 7.39
N CYS A 55 -7.85 -6.65 6.13
CA CYS A 55 -8.35 -5.33 5.72
C CYS A 55 -9.74 -5.41 5.03
N PRO A 56 -10.77 -6.00 5.65
CA PRO A 56 -12.10 -6.12 5.02
C PRO A 56 -12.71 -4.73 4.78
N GLY A 57 -13.22 -4.51 3.56
CA GLY A 57 -13.84 -3.24 3.17
C GLY A 57 -12.88 -2.07 3.00
N ALA A 58 -11.56 -2.29 3.14
CA ALA A 58 -10.58 -1.24 2.97
C ALA A 58 -10.52 -0.74 1.51
N PRO A 59 -10.26 0.56 1.28
CA PRO A 59 -10.06 1.10 -0.06
C PRO A 59 -8.83 0.47 -0.73
N LEU A 60 -8.71 0.65 -2.05
CA LEU A 60 -7.66 -0.01 -2.83
C LEU A 60 -6.24 0.40 -2.39
N HIS A 61 -6.01 1.67 -2.08
CA HIS A 61 -4.72 2.18 -1.63
C HIS A 61 -4.25 1.52 -0.33
N VAL A 62 -5.14 1.33 0.66
CA VAL A 62 -4.81 0.61 1.91
C VAL A 62 -4.49 -0.86 1.61
N LEU A 63 -5.26 -1.51 0.72
CA LEU A 63 -4.96 -2.89 0.32
C LEU A 63 -3.58 -3.00 -0.33
N VAL A 64 -3.24 -2.09 -1.25
CA VAL A 64 -1.92 -2.05 -1.92
C VAL A 64 -0.81 -1.77 -0.90
N HIS A 65 -1.04 -0.86 0.04
CA HIS A 65 -0.11 -0.63 1.15
C HIS A 65 0.14 -1.94 1.91
N SER A 66 -0.90 -2.64 2.36
CA SER A 66 -0.77 -3.91 3.09
C SER A 66 -0.05 -4.99 2.29
N ILE A 67 -0.32 -5.10 0.99
CA ILE A 67 0.35 -6.06 0.09
C ILE A 67 1.86 -5.80 0.04
N LEU A 68 2.24 -4.54 -0.15
CA LEU A 68 3.65 -4.13 -0.27
C LEU A 68 4.38 -4.22 1.07
N SER A 69 3.75 -3.75 2.16
CA SER A 69 4.28 -3.84 3.52
C SER A 69 4.46 -5.28 4.00
N ALA A 70 3.58 -6.20 3.59
CA ALA A 70 3.71 -7.64 3.89
C ALA A 70 4.68 -8.40 2.96
N GLY A 71 5.28 -7.73 1.96
CA GLY A 71 6.19 -8.36 1.01
C GLY A 71 5.52 -9.40 0.09
N HIS A 72 4.21 -9.27 -0.14
CA HIS A 72 3.45 -10.18 -1.01
C HIS A 72 3.53 -9.83 -2.50
N ALA A 73 4.14 -8.70 -2.83
CA ALA A 73 4.40 -8.26 -4.19
C ALA A 73 5.82 -7.69 -4.29
N PRO A 74 6.44 -7.70 -5.49
CA PRO A 74 7.72 -7.04 -5.70
C PRO A 74 7.60 -5.54 -5.41
N LYS A 75 8.67 -4.98 -4.83
CA LYS A 75 8.73 -3.54 -4.58
C LYS A 75 8.64 -2.78 -5.91
N PRO A 76 7.81 -1.73 -6.01
CA PRO A 76 7.73 -0.94 -7.23
C PRO A 76 9.06 -0.22 -7.46
N ALA A 77 9.51 -0.18 -8.71
CA ALA A 77 10.67 0.63 -9.08
C ALA A 77 10.24 2.08 -9.31
N ALA A 78 10.97 3.03 -8.71
CA ALA A 78 10.76 4.44 -8.99
C ALA A 78 11.51 4.85 -10.27
N ALA A 79 10.77 5.30 -11.28
CA ALA A 79 11.37 5.82 -12.52
C ALA A 79 11.89 7.26 -12.39
N ARG A 80 11.43 8.00 -11.37
CA ARG A 80 11.77 9.41 -11.10
C ARG A 80 12.37 9.54 -9.70
N PRO A 81 13.27 10.51 -9.44
CA PRO A 81 13.67 10.86 -8.08
C PRO A 81 12.48 11.25 -7.21
N ALA A 82 12.63 11.01 -5.89
CA ALA A 82 11.61 11.38 -4.92
C ALA A 82 11.41 12.90 -4.89
N PRO A 83 10.15 13.38 -4.86
CA PRO A 83 9.85 14.79 -4.66
C PRO A 83 10.29 15.22 -3.26
N TYR A 84 10.61 16.50 -3.11
CA TYR A 84 10.85 17.07 -1.79
C TYR A 84 9.52 17.23 -1.06
N VAL A 85 9.27 16.34 -0.10
CA VAL A 85 8.10 16.39 0.79
C VAL A 85 8.54 16.78 2.18
N SER A 86 7.77 17.65 2.84
CA SER A 86 8.05 18.03 4.22
C SER A 86 7.81 16.86 5.18
N SER A 87 8.33 16.95 6.41
CA SER A 87 8.08 15.92 7.43
C SER A 87 6.60 15.76 7.77
N GLU A 88 5.82 16.84 7.72
CA GLU A 88 4.37 16.83 7.93
C GLU A 88 3.65 16.13 6.78
N GLN A 89 4.02 16.43 5.54
CA GLN A 89 3.50 15.75 4.35
C GLN A 89 3.84 14.25 4.36
N ALA A 90 5.04 13.87 4.82
CA ALA A 90 5.42 12.47 4.98
C ALA A 90 4.57 11.76 6.06
N LYS A 91 4.21 12.43 7.16
CA LYS A 91 3.27 11.89 8.16
C LYS A 91 1.88 11.71 7.58
N LEU A 92 1.36 12.71 6.87
CA LEU A 92 0.08 12.62 6.17
C LEU A 92 0.07 11.48 5.15
N TRP A 93 1.14 11.32 4.39
CA TRP A 93 1.28 10.25 3.41
C TRP A 93 1.20 8.86 4.07
N ARG A 94 1.89 8.66 5.20
CA ARG A 94 1.78 7.41 5.97
C ARG A 94 0.37 7.20 6.51
N ALA A 95 -0.23 8.26 7.08
CA ALA A 95 -1.59 8.20 7.58
C ALA A 95 -2.62 7.81 6.50
N LEU A 96 -2.49 8.35 5.29
CA LEU A 96 -3.31 7.99 4.12
C LEU A 96 -3.11 6.54 3.66
N ALA A 97 -1.93 5.96 3.90
CA ALA A 97 -1.64 4.58 3.53
C ALA A 97 -2.20 3.58 4.56
N ASP A 98 -2.23 3.94 5.83
CA ASP A 98 -2.64 3.08 6.95
C ASP A 98 -4.13 3.19 7.29
N HIS A 99 -4.75 4.36 7.08
CA HIS A 99 -6.08 4.65 7.58
C HIS A 99 -7.10 4.91 6.47
N LYS A 100 -8.30 4.37 6.67
CA LYS A 100 -9.44 4.55 5.73
C LYS A 100 -10.32 5.75 6.07
N LEU A 101 -10.35 6.19 7.34
CA LEU A 101 -11.24 7.23 7.83
C LEU A 101 -10.49 8.55 7.92
N ALA A 102 -11.09 9.63 7.43
CA ALA A 102 -10.50 10.96 7.50
C ALA A 102 -10.12 11.39 8.92
N LEU A 103 -10.91 10.99 9.92
CA LEU A 103 -10.63 11.29 11.33
C LEU A 103 -9.36 10.59 11.84
N ASP A 104 -9.19 9.31 11.50
CA ASP A 104 -7.98 8.55 11.85
C ASP A 104 -6.75 9.10 11.12
N ILE A 105 -6.93 9.48 9.84
CA ILE A 105 -5.88 10.13 9.04
C ILE A 105 -5.44 11.44 9.70
N ALA A 106 -6.40 12.30 10.09
CA ALA A 106 -6.13 13.56 10.75
C ALA A 106 -5.33 13.36 12.04
N HIS A 107 -5.77 12.41 12.86
CA HIS A 107 -5.13 12.09 14.12
C HIS A 107 -3.71 11.56 13.94
N ALA A 108 -3.49 10.63 13.00
CA ALA A 108 -2.17 10.08 12.72
C ALA A 108 -1.22 11.10 12.07
N ALA A 109 -1.76 12.02 11.25
CA ALA A 109 -0.99 13.10 10.64
C ALA A 109 -0.73 14.28 11.60
N GLY A 110 -1.50 14.40 12.67
CA GLY A 110 -1.44 15.52 13.62
C GLY A 110 -2.02 16.82 13.06
N ILE A 111 -3.02 16.74 12.18
CA ILE A 111 -3.70 17.89 11.55
C ILE A 111 -5.17 17.94 11.94
N ALA A 112 -5.84 19.07 11.68
CA ALA A 112 -7.28 19.14 11.89
C ALA A 112 -8.03 18.28 10.85
N PRO A 113 -9.15 17.61 11.23
CA PRO A 113 -9.95 16.82 10.28
C PRO A 113 -10.45 17.61 9.05
N ALA A 114 -10.66 18.92 9.20
CA ALA A 114 -11.06 19.81 8.12
C ALA A 114 -9.95 19.99 7.06
N ASP A 115 -8.68 19.95 7.48
CA ASP A 115 -7.52 20.22 6.63
C ASP A 115 -7.08 18.97 5.83
N VAL A 116 -7.56 17.78 6.22
CA VAL A 116 -7.16 16.51 5.60
C VAL A 116 -7.32 16.54 4.09
N LYS A 117 -8.44 17.08 3.59
CA LYS A 117 -8.71 17.13 2.16
C LYS A 117 -7.70 18.04 1.44
N GLU A 118 -7.57 19.28 1.91
CA GLU A 118 -6.67 20.25 1.29
C GLU A 118 -5.21 19.79 1.32
N GLN A 119 -4.74 19.30 2.47
CA GLN A 119 -3.38 18.79 2.60
C GLN A 119 -3.14 17.55 1.74
N THR A 120 -4.16 16.69 1.55
CA THR A 120 -4.09 15.55 0.63
C THR A 120 -3.94 16.03 -0.81
N ASP A 121 -4.72 17.02 -1.24
CA ASP A 121 -4.63 17.58 -2.60
C ASP A 121 -3.27 18.26 -2.86
N GLN A 122 -2.73 18.95 -1.85
CA GLN A 122 -1.38 19.54 -1.91
C GLN A 122 -0.30 18.45 -2.02
N LEU A 123 -0.40 17.37 -1.24
CA LEU A 123 0.51 16.23 -1.31
C LEU A 123 0.46 15.53 -2.66
N LEU A 124 -0.75 15.29 -3.19
CA LEU A 124 -0.98 14.72 -4.52
C LEU A 124 -0.29 15.58 -5.60
N THR A 125 -0.49 16.89 -5.53
CA THR A 125 0.14 17.86 -6.45
C THR A 125 1.67 17.85 -6.34
N ALA A 126 2.22 17.87 -5.11
CA ALA A 126 3.66 17.86 -4.87
C ALA A 126 4.33 16.58 -5.40
N VAL A 127 3.63 15.44 -5.27
CA VAL A 127 4.10 14.14 -5.79
C VAL A 127 3.89 14.01 -7.30
N GLY A 128 2.95 14.79 -7.87
CA GLY A 128 2.60 14.74 -9.28
C GLY A 128 1.69 13.56 -9.63
N THR A 129 0.79 13.19 -8.71
CA THR A 129 -0.22 12.14 -8.91
C THR A 129 -1.60 12.67 -8.52
N THR A 130 -2.66 12.13 -9.11
CA THR A 130 -4.06 12.45 -8.76
C THR A 130 -4.76 11.28 -8.08
N ASP A 131 -4.09 10.13 -7.96
CA ASP A 131 -4.65 8.90 -7.42
C ASP A 131 -3.91 8.47 -6.14
N LEU A 132 -4.67 8.18 -5.09
CA LEU A 132 -4.15 7.73 -3.80
C LEU A 132 -3.45 6.37 -3.88
N THR A 133 -3.87 5.49 -4.78
CA THR A 133 -3.20 4.19 -4.97
C THR A 133 -1.81 4.41 -5.56
N GLN A 134 -1.70 5.25 -6.58
CA GLN A 134 -0.42 5.67 -7.16
C GLN A 134 0.47 6.38 -6.13
N LEU A 135 -0.12 7.24 -5.28
CA LEU A 135 0.59 7.87 -4.17
C LEU A 135 1.21 6.81 -3.23
N VAL A 136 0.48 5.76 -2.87
CA VAL A 136 1.01 4.66 -2.02
C VAL A 136 2.10 3.86 -2.74
N ILE A 137 1.91 3.53 -4.02
CA ILE A 137 2.90 2.79 -4.83
C ILE A 137 4.22 3.56 -4.90
N LEU A 138 4.15 4.86 -5.20
CA LEU A 138 5.32 5.74 -5.24
C LEU A 138 5.98 5.89 -3.87
N GLY A 139 5.18 5.98 -2.80
CA GLY A 139 5.68 6.05 -1.43
C GLY A 139 6.47 4.79 -1.02
N HIS A 140 6.04 3.62 -1.50
CA HIS A 140 6.82 2.39 -1.37
C HIS A 140 8.05 2.38 -2.27
N ALA A 141 7.93 2.81 -3.53
CA ALA A 141 9.04 2.88 -4.48
C ALA A 141 10.22 3.71 -3.93
N TRP A 142 9.92 4.89 -3.40
CA TRP A 142 10.89 5.81 -2.79
C TRP A 142 11.27 5.47 -1.34
N GLY A 143 10.58 4.53 -0.70
CA GLY A 143 10.86 4.12 0.68
C GLY A 143 10.32 5.07 1.76
N THR A 144 9.54 6.08 1.39
CA THR A 144 8.86 7.01 2.32
C THR A 144 7.91 6.30 3.28
N LEU A 145 7.26 5.25 2.78
CA LEU A 145 6.32 4.40 3.52
C LEU A 145 6.98 3.16 4.15
N ARG A 146 8.30 3.04 4.08
CA ARG A 146 8.99 1.94 4.77
C ARG A 146 8.90 2.21 6.26
N SER A 147 8.18 1.35 6.98
CA SER A 147 8.30 1.25 8.43
C SER A 147 9.76 0.91 8.72
N ASP A 148 10.48 1.85 9.32
CA ASP A 148 11.85 1.64 9.76
C ASP A 148 11.84 0.61 10.90
N HIS A 149 11.87 -0.67 10.52
CA HIS A 149 12.36 -1.75 11.36
C HIS A 149 12.90 -2.88 10.49
N ALA A 150 14.01 -2.61 9.83
CA ALA A 150 15.04 -3.61 9.62
C ALA A 150 16.35 -2.98 10.10
N PRO A 151 17.08 -3.63 11.01
CA PRO A 151 18.31 -3.06 11.55
C PRO A 151 19.27 -2.81 10.39
N ALA A 152 19.94 -1.67 10.43
CA ALA A 152 21.13 -1.45 9.63
C ALA A 152 22.07 -2.62 9.89
N ASP A 153 22.23 -3.50 8.90
CA ASP A 153 23.36 -4.41 8.80
C ASP A 153 24.59 -3.50 8.81
N ALA A 154 25.21 -3.39 9.99
CA ALA A 154 26.52 -2.80 10.13
C ALA A 154 27.50 -3.81 9.51
N PRO A 155 28.23 -3.46 8.42
CA PRO A 155 29.39 -4.25 8.06
C PRO A 155 30.46 -3.97 9.12
N GLY A 156 30.53 -4.86 10.11
CA GLY A 156 31.75 -5.07 10.88
C GLY A 156 32.83 -5.52 9.90
N ALA A 157 33.75 -4.62 9.59
CA ALA A 157 35.03 -4.97 8.97
C ALA A 157 36.12 -4.66 9.99
N ASP A 158 36.31 -5.64 10.88
CA ASP A 158 37.55 -5.87 11.60
C ASP A 158 38.58 -6.41 10.60
N ARG A 159 39.59 -5.60 10.28
CA ARG A 159 40.99 -6.04 10.09
C ARG A 159 41.94 -4.86 9.90
#